data_AF-A0A928Q3B1-F1
#
_entry.id   AF-A0A928Q3B1-F1
#
_cell.length_a   1.000
_cell.length_b   1.000
_cell.length_c   1.000
_cell.angle_alpha   90.00
_cell.angle_beta   90.00
_cell.angle_gamma   90.00
#
_symmetry.space_group_name_H-M   'P 1'
#
loop_
_entity.id
_entity.type
_entity.pdbx_description
1 polymer ?
#
loop_
_entity_poly.entity_id
_entity_poly.type
_entity_poly.pdbx_seq_one_letter_code
_entity_poly.pdbx_strand_id
1 'polypeptide(L)' 'MGTSATKAKNKYNDKAYDAIPLRVKKGYKEVIQEKAKSMGLSVNSYISGLIEMDIKSDD' A
#
# COMPACT_ATOMS: atom_id res chain seq x y z
N MET A 1 -20.24 -16.99 3.11
CA MET A 1 -20.58 -16.05 4.19
C MET A 1 -19.31 -15.71 4.95
N GLY A 2 -18.85 -14.45 4.94
CA GLY A 2 -17.69 -14.03 5.74
C GLY A 2 -18.07 -14.02 7.22
N THR A 3 -17.22 -14.60 8.08
CA THR A 3 -17.47 -14.71 9.52
C THR A 3 -17.57 -13.33 10.17
N SER A 4 -18.25 -13.23 11.32
CA SER A 4 -18.42 -11.97 12.07
C SER A 4 -17.08 -11.28 12.39
N ALA A 5 -16.02 -12.07 12.57
CA ALA A 5 -14.66 -11.58 12.77
C ALA A 5 -14.10 -10.83 11.54
N THR A 6 -14.37 -11.32 10.32
CA THR A 6 -13.96 -10.65 9.07
C THR A 6 -14.66 -9.30 8.93
N LYS A 7 -15.95 -9.21 9.28
CA LYS A 7 -16.71 -7.95 9.22
C LYS A 7 -16.18 -6.89 10.19
N ALA A 8 -15.82 -7.31 11.42
CA ALA A 8 -15.25 -6.39 12.42
C ALA A 8 -13.88 -5.86 12.00
N LYS A 9 -13.00 -6.73 11.48
CA LYS A 9 -11.69 -6.33 10.95
C LYS A 9 -11.79 -5.36 9.77
N ASN A 10 -12.72 -5.62 8.85
CA ASN A 10 -12.95 -4.74 7.72
C ASN A 10 -13.45 -3.35 8.17
N LYS A 11 -14.37 -3.28 9.13
CA LYS A 11 -14.89 -2.01 9.67
C LYS A 11 -13.81 -1.18 10.36
N TYR A 12 -12.86 -1.83 11.03
CA TYR A 12 -11.71 -1.14 11.62
C TYR A 12 -10.74 -0.61 10.54
N ASN A 13 -10.43 -1.45 9.55
CA ASN A 13 -9.57 -1.06 8.45
C ASN A 13 -10.15 0.11 7.66
N ASP A 14 -11.45 0.08 7.34
CA ASP A 14 -12.17 1.14 6.61
C ASP A 14 -12.22 2.47 7.38
N LYS A 15 -12.33 2.41 8.71
CA LYS A 15 -12.36 3.62 9.56
C LYS A 15 -10.98 4.27 9.71
N ALA A 16 -9.91 3.47 9.71
CA ALA A 16 -8.57 3.93 10.03
C ALA A 16 -7.66 4.14 8.80
N TYR A 17 -7.99 3.51 7.67
CA TYR A 17 -7.13 3.49 6.49
C TYR A 17 -7.96 3.54 5.20
N ASP A 18 -7.63 4.46 4.31
CA ASP A 18 -8.05 4.40 2.91
C ASP A 18 -7.28 3.30 2.18
N ALA A 19 -7.98 2.26 1.72
CA ALA A 19 -7.38 1.16 0.99
C ALA A 19 -7.37 1.44 -0.52
N ILE A 20 -6.19 1.65 -1.10
CA ILE A 20 -6.02 1.85 -2.54
C ILE A 20 -5.56 0.53 -3.20
N PRO A 21 -6.41 -0.14 -4.01
CA PRO A 21 -5.99 -1.33 -4.73
C PRO A 21 -5.06 -0.99 -5.89
N LEU A 22 -3.76 -1.20 -5.72
CA LEU A 22 -2.77 -1.00 -6.78
C LEU A 22 -2.69 -2.22 -7.72
N ARG A 23 -3.01 -2.00 -9.01
CA ARG A 23 -2.82 -3.02 -10.06
C ARG A 23 -1.55 -2.71 -10.85
N VAL A 24 -0.55 -3.59 -10.72
CA VAL A 24 0.70 -3.53 -11.50
C VAL A 24 0.75 -4.65 -12.53
N LYS A 25 1.54 -4.47 -13.60
CA LYS A 25 1.82 -5.55 -14.55
C LYS A 25 2.47 -6.74 -13.84
N LYS A 26 2.24 -7.94 -14.36
CA LYS A 26 2.85 -9.17 -13.83
C LYS A 26 4.39 -9.02 -13.85
N GLY A 27 5.06 -9.40 -12.76
CA GLY A 27 6.51 -9.24 -12.55
C GLY A 27 6.93 -7.91 -11.90
N TYR A 28 6.16 -6.83 -12.05
CA TYR A 28 6.53 -5.54 -11.45
C TYR A 28 6.40 -5.52 -9.92
N LYS A 29 5.55 -6.37 -9.36
CA LYS A 29 5.42 -6.52 -7.90
C LYS A 29 6.76 -6.89 -7.25
N GLU A 30 7.50 -7.81 -7.88
CA GLU A 30 8.79 -8.29 -7.38
C GLU A 30 9.83 -7.17 -7.45
N VAL A 31 9.86 -6.42 -8.56
CA VAL A 31 10.72 -5.24 -8.71
C VAL A 31 10.48 -4.20 -7.61
N ILE A 32 9.21 -3.90 -7.31
CA ILE A 32 8.85 -2.95 -6.23
C ILE A 32 9.27 -3.52 -4.86
N GLN A 33 9.08 -4.83 -4.63
CA GLN A 33 9.50 -5.49 -3.40
C GLN A 33 11.01 -5.44 -3.20
N GLU A 34 11.80 -5.75 -4.23
CA GLU A 34 13.25 -5.69 -4.17
C GLU A 34 13.74 -4.25 -3.96
N LYS A 35 13.13 -3.29 -4.64
CA LYS A 35 13.48 -1.87 -4.51
C LYS A 35 13.19 -1.34 -3.10
N ALA A 36 12.03 -1.68 -2.55
CA ALA A 36 11.67 -1.34 -1.17
C ALA A 36 12.62 -2.02 -0.16
N LYS A 37 12.93 -3.30 -0.36
CA LYS A 37 13.87 -4.07 0.47
C LYS A 37 15.29 -3.48 0.44
N SER A 38 15.76 -3.05 -0.73
CA SER A 38 17.05 -2.37 -0.88
C SER A 38 17.11 -1.04 -0.13
N MET A 39 15.97 -0.39 0.12
CA MET A 39 15.87 0.83 0.92
C MET A 39 15.55 0.55 2.39
N GLY A 40 15.42 -0.71 2.81
CA GLY A 40 15.01 -1.07 4.16
C GLY A 40 13.57 -0.69 4.50
N LEU A 41 12.74 -0.42 3.49
CA LEU A 41 11.36 0.02 3.64
C LEU A 41 10.39 -1.12 3.35
N SER A 42 9.22 -1.06 3.98
CA SER A 42 8.08 -1.86 3.53
C SER A 42 7.59 -1.35 2.17
N VAL A 43 7.06 -2.24 1.33
CA VAL A 43 6.47 -1.87 0.03
C VAL A 43 5.44 -0.76 0.17
N ASN A 44 4.59 -0.84 1.21
CA ASN A 44 3.58 0.19 1.47
C ASN A 44 4.23 1.55 1.78
N SER A 45 5.18 1.60 2.71
CA SER A 45 5.90 2.83 3.07
C SER A 45 6.67 3.41 1.87
N TYR A 46 7.25 2.55 1.03
CA TYR A 46 7.92 2.97 -0.19
C TYR A 46 6.96 3.65 -1.17
N ILE A 47 5.80 3.05 -1.42
CA ILE A 47 4.79 3.60 -2.33
C ILE A 47 4.19 4.89 -1.75
N SER A 48 3.82 4.90 -0.48
CA SER A 48 3.25 6.09 0.17
C SER A 48 4.23 7.26 0.18
N GLY A 49 5.52 7.01 0.48
CA GLY A 49 6.54 8.06 0.47
C GLY A 49 6.84 8.60 -0.93
N LEU A 50 6.80 7.75 -1.96
CA LEU A 50 6.90 8.22 -3.35
C LEU A 50 5.74 9.14 -3.73
N ILE A 51 4.51 8.77 -3.37
CA ILE A 51 3.32 9.59 -3.66
C ILE A 51 3.41 10.93 -2.91
N GLU A 52 3.81 10.93 -1.64
CA GLU A 52 3.96 12.16 -0.85
C GLU A 52 5.03 13.09 -1.44
N MET A 53 6.16 12.53 -1.89
CA MET A 53 7.23 13.29 -2.55
C MET A 53 6.77 13.87 -3.89
N ASP A 54 6.01 13.11 -4.68
CA ASP A 54 5.47 13.53 -5.97
C ASP A 54 4.47 14.68 -5.81
N ILE A 55 3.50 14.53 -4.90
CA ILE A 55 2.53 15.59 -4.56
C ILE A 55 3.24 16.87 -4.09
N LYS A 56 4.27 16.73 -3.27
CA LYS A 56 5.02 17.88 -2.74
C LYS A 56 5.88 18.58 -3.79
N SER A 57 6.20 17.92 -4.90
CA SER A 57 7.02 18.49 -5.97
C SER A 57 6.19 19.23 -7.03
N ASP A 58 4.85 19.13 -6.97
CA ASP A 58 3.91 19.79 -7.88
C ASP A 58 3.37 21.14 -7.31
N ASP A 59 3.89 21.59 -6.16
CA ASP A 59 3.63 22.89 -5.51
C ASP A 59 4.84 23.84 -5.68
#